data_AF-A0A0S8E2S0-F1
#
_entry.id   AF-A0A0S8E2S0-F1
#
_cell.length_a   1.000
_cell.length_b   1.000
_cell.length_c   1.000
_cell.angle_alpha   90.00
_cell.angle_beta   90.00
_cell.angle_gamma   90.00
#
_symmetry.space_group_name_H-M   'P 1'
#
loop_
_entity.id
_entity.type
_entity.pdbx_description
1 polymer ?
#
loop_
_entity_poly.entity_id
_entity_poly.type
_entity_poly.pdbx_seq_one_letter_code
_entity_poly.pdbx_strand_id
1 'polypeptide(L)'
;MRGKKAVEAKNLLTCANMVSTDYKDKYGNDRQSLIYATKSFFAYYKDVFIHIEKMEIKLDETKTQADVEITALIVGRLKDNVSEKILEGLEGERDRFRIRLIKEEKRWRLLEIEFFEPLHIMGREVA
;
A
#
# COMPACT_ATOMS: atom_id res chain seq x y z
N MET A 1 -1.18 -10.46 -7.65
CA MET A 1 0.21 -10.86 -7.29
C MET A 1 1.31 -9.90 -7.75
N ARG A 2 1.14 -9.06 -8.78
CA ARG A 2 2.22 -8.17 -9.28
C ARG A 2 2.58 -7.01 -8.31
N GLY A 3 1.59 -6.41 -7.65
CA GLY A 3 1.82 -5.32 -6.68
C GLY A 3 2.67 -5.76 -5.49
N LYS A 4 2.28 -6.87 -4.83
CA LYS A 4 3.08 -7.56 -3.79
C LYS A 4 4.56 -7.66 -4.16
N LYS A 5 4.86 -8.29 -5.30
CA LYS A 5 6.24 -8.51 -5.77
C LYS A 5 7.00 -7.20 -5.97
N ALA A 6 6.33 -6.15 -6.46
CA ALA A 6 6.96 -4.85 -6.66
C ALA A 6 7.34 -4.17 -5.33
N VAL A 7 6.48 -4.29 -4.31
CA VAL A 7 6.73 -3.75 -2.97
C VAL A 7 7.85 -4.51 -2.27
N GLU A 8 7.81 -5.84 -2.27
CA GLU A 8 8.86 -6.69 -1.65
C GLU A 8 10.22 -6.48 -2.33
N ALA A 9 10.25 -6.32 -3.65
CA ALA A 9 11.47 -6.02 -4.41
C ALA A 9 11.88 -4.53 -4.35
N LYS A 10 11.12 -3.67 -3.66
CA LYS A 10 11.35 -2.22 -3.54
C LYS A 10 11.49 -1.52 -4.88
N ASN A 11 10.77 -2.01 -5.89
CA ASN A 11 10.81 -1.49 -7.24
C ASN A 11 9.88 -0.28 -7.37
N LEU A 12 10.36 0.90 -6.95
CA LEU A 12 9.60 2.14 -6.91
C LEU A 12 9.02 2.50 -8.29
N LEU A 13 9.76 2.29 -9.37
CA LEU A 13 9.28 2.57 -10.73
C LEU A 13 8.06 1.69 -11.07
N THR A 14 8.10 0.41 -10.71
CA THR A 14 6.97 -0.49 -10.94
C THR A 14 5.77 -0.11 -10.08
N CYS A 15 5.99 0.24 -8.80
CA CYS A 15 4.92 0.72 -7.93
C CYS A 15 4.29 2.01 -8.46
N ALA A 16 5.09 3.00 -8.86
CA ALA A 16 4.61 4.26 -9.42
C ALA A 16 3.77 4.07 -10.69
N ASN A 17 4.14 3.10 -11.53
CA ASN A 17 3.38 2.75 -12.74
C ASN A 17 2.06 2.00 -12.46
N MET A 18 1.84 1.57 -11.22
CA MET A 18 0.57 0.97 -10.78
C MET A 18 -0.39 1.99 -10.18
N VAL A 19 0.02 3.24 -9.99
CA VAL A 19 -0.83 4.30 -9.43
C VAL A 19 -1.41 5.17 -10.54
N SER A 20 -2.72 5.36 -10.52
CA SER A 20 -3.48 6.23 -11.44
C SER A 20 -2.93 7.65 -11.41
N THR A 21 -3.00 8.36 -12.55
CA THR A 21 -2.72 9.81 -12.58
C THR A 21 -3.67 10.61 -11.70
N ASP A 22 -4.88 10.07 -11.51
CA ASP A 22 -5.97 10.72 -10.80
C ASP A 22 -6.11 10.19 -9.36
N TYR A 23 -5.07 9.51 -8.86
CA TYR A 23 -5.07 8.98 -7.50
C TYR A 23 -5.29 10.10 -6.48
N LYS A 24 -6.23 9.85 -5.56
CA LYS A 24 -6.49 10.68 -4.40
C LYS A 24 -7.14 9.83 -3.31
N ASP A 25 -6.63 9.94 -2.08
CA ASP A 25 -7.25 9.28 -0.92
C ASP A 25 -7.98 10.25 0.00
N LYS A 26 -8.77 9.68 0.92
CA LYS A 26 -9.53 10.43 1.93
C LYS A 26 -8.65 11.21 2.93
N TYR A 27 -7.35 10.89 3.00
CA TYR A 27 -6.39 11.55 3.88
C TYR A 27 -5.73 12.77 3.23
N GLY A 28 -6.12 13.10 1.99
CA GLY A 28 -5.61 14.25 1.25
C GLY A 28 -4.30 13.97 0.51
N ASN A 29 -3.83 12.72 0.44
CA ASN A 29 -2.66 12.40 -0.36
C ASN A 29 -3.05 12.24 -1.83
N ASP A 30 -2.23 12.84 -2.68
CA ASP A 30 -2.26 12.65 -4.12
C ASP A 30 -1.21 11.62 -4.56
N ARG A 31 -1.16 11.38 -5.88
CA ARG A 31 -0.22 10.43 -6.48
C ARG A 31 1.24 10.71 -6.08
N GLN A 32 1.64 11.97 -6.04
CA GLN A 32 3.03 12.35 -5.74
C GLN A 32 3.37 12.02 -4.29
N SER A 33 2.45 12.36 -3.38
CA SER A 33 2.56 12.11 -1.96
C SER A 33 2.63 10.61 -1.67
N LEU A 34 1.80 9.79 -2.32
CA LEU A 34 1.86 8.32 -2.20
C LEU A 34 3.19 7.73 -2.70
N ILE A 35 3.68 8.19 -3.85
CA ILE A 35 4.98 7.73 -4.39
C ILE A 35 6.12 8.13 -3.45
N TYR A 36 6.07 9.34 -2.88
CA TYR A 36 7.05 9.79 -1.90
C TYR A 36 7.00 8.97 -0.60
N ALA A 37 5.81 8.68 -0.08
CA ALA A 37 5.62 7.80 1.08
C ALA A 37 6.18 6.39 0.81
N THR A 38 5.91 5.84 -0.37
CA THR A 38 6.44 4.54 -0.80
C THR A 38 7.98 4.54 -0.86
N LYS A 39 8.59 5.61 -1.38
CA LYS A 39 10.04 5.77 -1.41
C LYS A 39 10.63 5.82 0.00
N SER A 40 10.01 6.58 0.89
CA SER A 40 10.43 6.70 2.30
C SER A 40 10.33 5.35 3.02
N PHE A 41 9.23 4.62 2.81
CA PHE A 41 9.05 3.26 3.30
C PHE A 41 10.17 2.32 2.83
N PHE A 42 10.51 2.31 1.53
CA PHE A 42 11.61 1.48 1.02
C PHE A 42 12.99 1.86 1.56
N ALA A 43 13.23 3.14 1.83
CA ALA A 43 14.49 3.60 2.40
C ALA A 43 14.67 3.11 3.84
N TYR A 44 13.58 2.99 4.58
CA TYR A 44 13.56 2.65 6.00
C TYR A 44 13.80 1.15 6.26
N TYR A 45 13.09 0.28 5.53
CA TYR A 45 13.23 -1.17 5.70
C TYR A 45 14.45 -1.72 4.95
N LYS A 46 15.06 -2.78 5.49
CA LYS A 46 16.04 -3.65 4.82
C LYS A 46 15.34 -4.69 3.96
N ASP A 47 14.31 -5.33 4.52
CA ASP A 47 13.46 -6.32 3.85
C ASP A 47 11.99 -6.05 4.16
N VAL A 48 11.09 -6.37 3.23
CA VAL A 48 9.64 -6.29 3.42
C VAL A 48 9.03 -7.57 2.86
N PHE A 49 8.17 -8.20 3.65
CA PHE A 49 7.42 -9.39 3.28
C PHE A 49 5.94 -9.11 3.44
N ILE A 50 5.15 -9.52 2.46
CA ILE A 50 3.69 -9.38 2.49
C ILE A 50 3.11 -10.77 2.36
N HIS A 51 2.12 -11.11 3.18
CA HIS A 51 1.32 -12.31 3.00
C HIS A 51 -0.14 -11.91 2.87
N ILE A 52 -0.72 -12.09 1.68
CA ILE A 52 -2.13 -11.80 1.43
C ILE A 52 -2.92 -13.02 1.88
N GLU A 53 -3.70 -12.86 2.94
CA GLU A 53 -4.52 -13.94 3.50
C GLU A 53 -5.87 -14.02 2.79
N LYS A 54 -6.48 -12.86 2.55
CA LYS A 54 -7.80 -12.76 1.91
C LYS A 54 -7.82 -11.61 0.92
N MET A 55 -8.51 -11.83 -0.19
CA MET A 55 -8.77 -10.81 -1.20
C MET A 55 -10.17 -11.02 -1.75
N GLU A 56 -11.00 -9.99 -1.67
CA GLU A 56 -12.32 -9.95 -2.29
C GLU A 56 -12.35 -8.85 -3.34
N ILE A 57 -12.81 -9.18 -4.55
CA ILE A 57 -12.85 -8.25 -5.69
C ILE A 57 -14.30 -8.09 -6.12
N LYS A 58 -14.75 -6.84 -6.21
CA LYS A 58 -16.06 -6.46 -6.77
C LYS A 58 -15.82 -5.52 -7.93
N LEU A 59 -16.29 -5.90 -9.12
CA LEU A 59 -16.24 -5.04 -10.31
C LEU A 59 -17.52 -4.23 -10.40
N ASP A 60 -17.41 -3.00 -10.94
CA ASP A 60 -18.57 -2.26 -11.40
C ASP A 60 -19.23 -2.95 -12.62
N GLU A 61 -20.47 -2.57 -12.93
CA GLU A 61 -21.23 -3.15 -14.06
C GLU A 61 -20.49 -2.98 -15.41
N THR A 62 -19.81 -1.85 -15.58
CA THR A 62 -19.06 -1.48 -16.78
C THR A 62 -17.65 -2.10 -16.85
N LYS A 63 -17.20 -2.79 -15.78
CA LYS A 63 -15.87 -3.41 -15.65
C LYS A 63 -14.71 -2.43 -15.89
N THR A 64 -14.92 -1.19 -15.49
CA THR A 64 -13.98 -0.07 -15.57
C THR A 64 -13.36 0.26 -14.23
N GLN A 65 -14.04 -0.09 -13.13
CA GLN A 65 -13.57 0.09 -11.77
C GLN A 65 -13.71 -1.20 -10.98
N ALA A 66 -12.89 -1.33 -9.93
CA ALA A 66 -12.98 -2.44 -9.00
C ALA A 66 -12.76 -1.96 -7.57
N ASP A 67 -13.60 -2.40 -6.65
CA ASP A 67 -13.32 -2.32 -5.22
C ASP A 67 -12.70 -3.64 -4.77
N VAL A 68 -11.53 -3.56 -4.16
CA VAL A 68 -10.80 -4.72 -3.67
C VAL A 68 -10.55 -4.57 -2.18
N GLU A 69 -11.07 -5.52 -1.42
CA GLU A 69 -10.79 -5.61 0.01
C GLU A 69 -9.69 -6.65 0.24
N ILE A 70 -8.67 -6.26 1.00
CA ILE A 70 -7.46 -7.05 1.23
C ILE A 70 -7.23 -7.17 2.72
N THR A 71 -6.98 -8.40 3.16
CA THR A 71 -6.42 -8.70 4.48
C THR A 71 -5.02 -9.26 4.26
N ALA A 72 -4.01 -8.61 4.82
CA ALA A 72 -2.63 -8.99 4.64
C ALA A 72 -1.81 -8.82 5.92
N LEU A 73 -0.89 -9.75 6.13
CA LEU A 73 0.18 -9.63 7.10
C LEU A 73 1.37 -8.95 6.44
N ILE A 74 1.86 -7.85 7.03
CA ILE A 74 3.03 -7.12 6.52
C ILE A 74 4.14 -7.17 7.56
N VAL A 75 5.30 -7.71 7.18
CA VAL A 75 6.46 -7.84 8.05
C VAL A 75 7.62 -7.08 7.45
N GLY A 76 8.18 -6.13 8.19
CA GLY A 76 9.32 -5.33 7.77
C GLY A 76 10.53 -5.56 8.66
N ARG A 77 11.70 -5.85 8.07
CA ARG A 77 12.98 -5.84 8.79
C ARG A 77 13.62 -4.47 8.66
N LEU A 78 13.95 -3.81 9.77
CA LEU A 78 14.62 -2.51 9.78
C LEU A 78 16.06 -2.59 9.24
N LYS A 79 16.61 -1.47 8.77
CA LYS A 79 18.04 -1.35 8.52
C LYS A 79 18.78 -1.13 9.84
N ASP A 80 19.98 -1.69 9.94
CA ASP A 80 20.88 -1.50 11.09
C ASP A 80 21.10 0.03 11.31
N ASN A 81 21.01 0.50 12.57
CA ASN A 81 21.05 1.91 13.03
C ASN A 81 19.75 2.74 12.96
N VAL A 82 18.60 2.13 12.69
CA VAL A 82 17.31 2.80 12.87
C VAL A 82 16.77 2.48 14.27
N SER A 83 16.56 3.51 15.10
CA SER A 83 16.02 3.38 16.47
C SER A 83 14.70 2.60 16.50
N GLU A 84 14.63 1.54 17.32
CA GLU A 84 13.43 0.71 17.56
C GLU A 84 12.20 1.52 18.01
N LYS A 85 12.41 2.73 18.57
CA LYS A 85 11.34 3.56 19.15
C LYS A 85 10.39 4.25 18.17
N ILE A 86 10.59 4.13 16.86
CA ILE A 86 9.84 4.95 15.89
C ILE A 86 8.60 4.22 15.34
N LEU A 87 8.49 2.90 15.46
CA LEU A 87 7.38 2.10 14.95
C LEU A 87 7.20 0.81 15.76
N GLU A 88 6.45 0.87 16.86
CA GLU A 88 5.68 -0.30 17.32
C GLU A 88 4.57 -0.51 16.28
N GLY A 89 4.56 -1.65 15.57
CA GLY A 89 3.45 -1.98 14.66
C GLY A 89 3.76 -2.81 13.40
N LEU A 90 5.02 -3.16 13.10
CA LEU A 90 5.34 -3.98 11.90
C LEU A 90 6.09 -5.28 12.21
N GLU A 91 6.00 -5.76 13.45
CA GLU A 91 6.25 -7.14 13.81
C GLU A 91 4.97 -7.97 13.63
N GLY A 92 4.58 -8.21 12.38
CA GLY A 92 3.51 -9.16 12.08
C GLY A 92 2.09 -8.68 12.39
N GLU A 93 1.81 -7.39 12.21
CA GLU A 93 0.43 -6.90 12.30
C GLU A 93 -0.38 -7.26 11.05
N ARG A 94 -1.63 -7.63 11.31
CA ARG A 94 -2.61 -8.02 10.31
C ARG A 94 -3.38 -6.78 9.90
N ASP A 95 -3.03 -6.23 8.74
CA ASP A 95 -3.73 -5.07 8.20
C ASP A 95 -4.89 -5.47 7.32
N ARG A 96 -6.01 -4.77 7.49
CA ARG A 96 -7.13 -4.79 6.55
C ARG A 96 -7.23 -3.43 5.88
N PHE A 97 -7.26 -3.44 4.55
CA PHE A 97 -7.40 -2.22 3.75
C PHE A 97 -8.22 -2.50 2.50
N ARG A 98 -8.84 -1.43 1.99
CA ARG A 98 -9.56 -1.41 0.73
C ARG A 98 -8.77 -0.59 -0.28
N ILE A 99 -8.72 -1.06 -1.51
CA ILE A 99 -8.24 -0.28 -2.64
C ILE A 99 -9.34 -0.16 -3.68
N ARG A 100 -9.47 1.02 -4.29
CA ARG A 100 -10.21 1.19 -5.53
C ARG A 100 -9.25 1.18 -6.69
N LEU A 101 -9.60 0.42 -7.73
CA LEU A 101 -8.86 0.31 -8.96
C LEU A 101 -9.66 0.92 -10.11
N ILE A 102 -8.96 1.52 -11.06
CA ILE A 102 -9.50 2.01 -12.32
C ILE A 102 -8.75 1.40 -13.50
N LYS A 103 -9.44 1.16 -14.60
CA LYS A 103 -8.86 0.63 -15.83
C LYS A 103 -8.43 1.78 -16.76
N GLU A 104 -7.14 2.08 -16.78
CA GLU A 104 -6.51 3.08 -17.65
C GLU A 104 -5.65 2.38 -18.71
N GLU A 105 -5.81 2.73 -19.99
CA GLU A 105 -4.97 2.18 -21.08
C GLU A 105 -4.91 0.63 -21.08
N LYS A 106 -6.04 -0.01 -20.77
CA LYS A 106 -6.18 -1.48 -20.62
C LYS A 106 -5.43 -2.07 -19.41
N ARG A 107 -4.99 -1.27 -18.44
CA ARG A 107 -4.30 -1.70 -17.22
C ARG A 107 -5.06 -1.23 -15.98
N TRP A 108 -5.11 -2.08 -14.97
CA TRP A 108 -5.63 -1.69 -13.65
C TRP A 108 -4.61 -0.85 -12.91
N ARG A 109 -5.05 0.29 -12.38
CA ARG A 109 -4.24 1.20 -11.57
C ARG A 109 -4.97 1.55 -10.28
N LEU A 110 -4.20 1.81 -9.23
CA LEU A 110 -4.69 2.25 -7.93
C LEU A 110 -5.23 3.66 -8.05
N LEU A 111 -6.53 3.83 -7.77
CA LEU A 111 -7.24 5.10 -7.74
C LEU A 111 -7.32 5.65 -6.31
N GLU A 112 -7.51 4.78 -5.33
CA GLU A 112 -7.70 5.16 -3.93
C GLU A 112 -7.28 4.02 -3.00
N ILE A 113 -6.78 4.34 -1.82
CA ILE A 113 -6.57 3.39 -0.72
C ILE A 113 -7.24 3.89 0.55
N GLU A 114 -7.82 2.97 1.29
CA GLU A 114 -8.48 3.20 2.57
C GLU A 114 -8.06 2.12 3.55
N PHE A 115 -7.61 2.51 4.73
CA PHE A 115 -7.28 1.58 5.81
C PHE A 115 -8.47 1.50 6.77
N PHE A 116 -8.84 0.28 7.18
CA PHE A 116 -10.00 0.06 8.06
C PHE A 116 -9.66 0.27 9.54
N GLU A 117 -8.41 0.03 9.90
CA GLU A 117 -7.87 0.31 11.22
C GLU A 117 -6.88 1.48 11.08
N PRO A 118 -6.75 2.34 12.10
CA PRO A 118 -5.78 3.41 12.05
C PRO A 118 -4.39 2.80 11.85
N LEU A 119 -3.76 3.18 10.75
CA LEU A 119 -2.36 2.83 10.54
C LEU A 119 -1.54 3.53 11.61
N HIS A 120 -0.74 2.75 12.32
CA HIS A 120 0.34 3.28 13.13
C HIS A 120 1.54 3.56 12.21
N ILE A 121 1.50 4.70 11.51
CA ILE A 121 2.66 5.19 10.76
C ILE A 121 3.50 6.07 11.69
N MET A 122 4.75 5.71 11.91
CA MET A 122 5.70 6.41 12.79
C MET A 122 5.21 6.59 14.23
N GLY A 123 4.53 5.57 14.78
CA GLY A 123 4.01 5.62 16.16
C GLY A 123 2.89 6.65 16.36
N ARG A 124 2.25 7.12 15.28
CA ARG A 124 1.09 7.99 15.31
C ARG A 124 -0.10 7.29 14.70
N GLU A 125 -1.23 7.38 15.39
CA GLU A 125 -2.53 7.00 14.86
C GLU A 125 -2.87 7.94 13.69
N VAL A 126 -2.99 7.41 12.48
CA VAL A 126 -3.44 8.17 11.31
C VAL A 126 -4.90 7.80 11.06
N ALA A 127 -5.81 8.69 11.49
CA ALA A 127 -7.26 8.61 11.30
C ALA A 127 -7.71 9.14 9.93
#